data_AF-A0A8T4FQN3-F1
#
_entry.id   AF-A0A8T4FQN3-F1
#
_cell.length_a   1.000
_cell.length_b   1.000
_cell.length_c   1.000
_cell.angle_alpha   90.00
_cell.angle_beta   90.00
_cell.angle_gamma   90.00
#
_symmetry.space_group_name_H-M   'P 1'
#
loop_
_entity.id
_entity.type
_entity.pdbx_description
1 polymer ?
#
loop_
_entity_poly.entity_id
_entity_poly.type
_entity_poly.pdbx_seq_one_letter_code
_entity_poly.pdbx_strand_id
1 'polypeptide(L)'
;MAIARGDRISEQEVGGDRMSDLKICNRCQYTWFSNVESPVRCPSCGSHCWNKPTSSNQCQICGHTWFPRADGVPLRCPSCKTRSWRGDSGNGRVKMKKAVKISGVSEDVMRRYESGDGCLRISIDTGVPMSSVYEIIKSKVGKAQIRM
;
A
#
# COMPACT_ATOMS: atom_id res chain seq x y z
N MET A 1 -11.75 -56.03 71.24
CA MET A 1 -12.84 -55.02 71.10
C MET A 1 -12.14 -53.67 71.01
N ALA A 2 -12.33 -52.79 70.03
CA ALA A 2 -13.25 -52.73 68.91
C ALA A 2 -12.61 -51.89 67.79
N ILE A 3 -12.90 -52.27 66.54
CA ILE A 3 -12.57 -51.53 65.32
C ILE A 3 -13.65 -50.47 65.13
N ALA A 4 -13.27 -49.18 65.08
CA ALA A 4 -14.20 -48.11 64.72
C ALA A 4 -14.26 -47.97 63.19
N ARG A 5 -15.42 -48.35 62.66
CA ARG A 5 -15.98 -48.02 61.33
C ARG A 5 -16.05 -46.48 61.20
N GLY A 6 -15.71 -45.86 60.08
CA GLY A 6 -16.38 -45.98 58.79
C GLY A 6 -17.25 -44.73 58.55
N ASP A 7 -16.82 -43.93 57.56
CA ASP A 7 -17.60 -43.07 56.65
C ASP A 7 -18.42 -41.87 57.18
N ARG A 8 -18.10 -40.67 56.64
CA ARG A 8 -19.01 -39.86 55.80
C ARG A 8 -18.38 -38.52 55.36
N ILE A 9 -17.94 -38.49 54.10
CA ILE A 9 -17.95 -37.41 53.09
C ILE A 9 -18.13 -35.97 53.60
N SER A 10 -17.14 -35.13 53.27
CA SER A 10 -17.37 -33.79 52.72
C SER A 10 -16.34 -33.57 51.62
N GLU A 11 -16.69 -34.01 50.40
CA GLU A 11 -16.06 -33.55 49.17
C GLU A 11 -16.14 -32.03 49.14
N GLN A 12 -15.07 -31.36 49.57
CA GLN A 12 -14.91 -29.96 49.24
C GLN A 12 -14.61 -29.89 47.75
N GLU A 13 -15.69 -29.59 47.04
CA GLU A 13 -15.79 -29.12 45.67
C GLU A 13 -14.51 -28.39 45.26
N VAL A 14 -13.80 -28.97 44.29
CA VAL A 14 -12.71 -28.32 43.57
C VAL A 14 -13.32 -27.10 42.88
N GLY A 15 -13.29 -25.98 43.58
CA GLY A 15 -13.64 -24.67 43.04
C GLY A 15 -12.74 -24.43 41.85
N GLY A 16 -13.34 -24.52 40.66
CA GLY A 16 -12.66 -24.28 39.40
C GLY A 16 -11.96 -22.93 39.44
N ASP A 17 -10.64 -22.99 39.60
CA ASP A 17 -9.74 -21.86 39.48
C ASP A 17 -10.05 -21.20 38.12
N ARG A 18 -10.68 -20.03 38.16
CA ARG A 18 -10.94 -19.20 36.99
C ARG A 18 -9.58 -18.73 36.51
N MET A 19 -8.91 -19.58 35.74
CA MET A 19 -7.54 -19.37 35.28
C MET A 19 -7.56 -18.18 34.33
N SER A 20 -7.28 -17.01 34.87
CA SER A 20 -7.03 -15.80 34.11
C SER A 20 -5.76 -16.03 33.32
N ASP A 21 -5.92 -16.52 32.10
CA ASP A 21 -4.80 -16.79 31.22
C ASP A 21 -4.09 -15.48 30.90
N LEU A 22 -2.77 -15.48 31.07
CA LEU A 22 -1.90 -14.41 30.60
C LEU A 22 -1.89 -14.44 29.06
N LYS A 23 -2.33 -13.36 28.43
CA LYS A 23 -2.33 -13.20 26.97
C LYS A 23 -1.29 -12.15 26.56
N ILE A 24 -0.57 -12.42 25.48
CA ILE A 24 0.41 -11.50 24.89
C ILE A 24 0.02 -11.15 23.45
N CYS A 25 0.16 -9.89 23.07
CA CYS A 25 -0.12 -9.45 21.70
C CYS A 25 1.14 -9.51 20.86
N ASN A 26 1.20 -10.39 19.87
CA ASN A 26 2.33 -10.52 18.94
C ASN A 26 2.62 -9.25 18.12
N ARG A 27 1.68 -8.30 18.03
CA ARG A 27 1.89 -7.01 17.34
C ARG A 27 2.61 -5.96 18.17
N CYS A 28 2.17 -5.76 19.42
CA CYS A 28 2.68 -4.66 20.26
C CYS A 28 3.45 -5.16 21.48
N GLN A 29 3.54 -6.47 21.67
CA GLN A 29 4.13 -7.15 22.83
C GLN A 29 3.53 -6.74 24.17
N TYR A 30 2.33 -6.16 24.15
CA TYR A 30 1.57 -5.87 25.35
C TYR A 30 1.01 -7.17 25.95
N THR A 31 1.15 -7.31 27.25
CA THR A 31 0.69 -8.47 28.01
C THR A 31 -0.45 -8.08 28.95
N TRP A 32 -1.50 -8.88 29.01
CA TRP A 32 -2.66 -8.65 29.89
C TRP A 32 -3.27 -9.95 30.37
N PHE A 33 -3.95 -9.89 31.51
CA PHE A 33 -4.80 -10.98 32.00
C PHE A 33 -6.18 -10.88 31.37
N SER A 34 -6.71 -11.99 30.86
CA SER A 34 -8.08 -12.04 30.37
C SER A 34 -8.84 -13.18 31.02
N ASN A 35 -10.04 -12.86 31.49
CA ASN A 35 -10.99 -13.86 31.98
C ASN A 35 -11.74 -14.56 30.84
N VAL A 36 -11.46 -14.15 29.59
CA VAL A 36 -12.05 -14.70 28.37
C VAL A 36 -10.96 -15.50 27.67
N GLU A 37 -11.28 -16.73 27.27
CA GLU A 37 -10.32 -17.63 26.62
C GLU A 37 -9.74 -17.04 25.32
N SER A 38 -10.61 -16.37 24.53
CA SER A 38 -10.26 -15.71 23.26
C SER A 38 -10.76 -14.26 23.20
N PRO A 39 -10.01 -13.29 23.76
CA PRO A 39 -10.39 -11.88 23.68
C PRO A 39 -10.41 -11.39 22.22
N VAL A 40 -11.38 -10.57 21.87
CA VAL A 40 -11.61 -10.11 20.49
C VAL A 40 -10.52 -9.15 19.99
N ARG A 41 -9.90 -8.37 20.90
CA ARG A 41 -8.93 -7.33 20.55
C ARG A 41 -7.88 -7.15 21.62
N CYS A 42 -6.68 -6.74 21.21
CA CYS A 42 -5.65 -6.28 22.13
C CYS A 42 -6.07 -4.95 22.80
N PRO A 43 -5.98 -4.81 24.14
CA PRO A 43 -6.31 -3.58 24.85
C PRO A 43 -5.42 -2.38 24.47
N SER A 44 -4.15 -2.62 24.15
CA SER A 44 -3.19 -1.54 23.85
C SER A 44 -3.28 -1.08 22.39
N CYS A 45 -3.24 -2.00 21.41
CA CYS A 45 -3.18 -1.63 19.98
C CYS A 45 -4.50 -1.81 19.22
N GLY A 46 -5.56 -2.34 19.86
CA GLY A 46 -6.86 -2.60 19.24
C GLY A 46 -6.85 -3.71 18.18
N SER A 47 -5.75 -4.45 18.03
CA SER A 47 -5.63 -5.50 17.01
C SER A 47 -6.55 -6.67 17.27
N HIS A 48 -7.35 -7.05 16.27
CA HIS A 48 -8.15 -8.29 16.27
C HIS A 48 -7.33 -9.57 16.02
N CYS A 49 -6.10 -9.43 15.51
CA CYS A 49 -5.20 -10.54 15.22
C CYS A 49 -4.02 -10.52 16.19
N TRP A 50 -4.27 -10.36 17.49
CA TRP A 50 -3.21 -10.23 18.50
C TRP A 50 -2.48 -11.54 18.79
N ASN A 51 -3.14 -12.69 18.61
CA ASN A 51 -2.61 -14.04 18.84
C ASN A 51 -1.98 -14.68 17.58
N LYS A 52 -2.10 -14.04 16.40
CA LYS A 52 -1.55 -14.57 15.14
C LYS A 52 -0.06 -14.20 15.01
N PRO A 53 0.77 -15.03 14.36
CA PRO A 53 2.13 -14.64 14.03
C PRO A 53 2.10 -13.43 13.09
N THR A 54 2.88 -12.41 13.41
CA THR A 54 2.88 -11.14 12.69
C THR A 54 4.08 -11.02 11.79
N SER A 55 3.85 -10.80 10.49
CA SER A 55 4.88 -10.27 9.59
C SER A 55 5.07 -8.78 9.88
N SER A 56 6.27 -8.40 10.31
CA SER A 56 6.64 -6.99 10.42
C SER A 56 7.16 -6.49 9.07
N ASN A 57 6.76 -5.29 8.68
CA ASN A 57 7.30 -4.62 7.50
C ASN A 57 8.28 -3.54 7.96
N GLN A 58 9.41 -3.45 7.28
CA GLN A 58 10.43 -2.43 7.55
C GLN A 58 10.66 -1.57 6.30
N CYS A 59 10.68 -0.25 6.48
CA CYS A 59 11.03 0.66 5.41
C CYS A 59 12.53 0.59 5.18
N GLN A 60 12.96 0.24 3.97
CA GLN A 60 14.39 0.18 3.65
C GLN A 60 15.05 1.56 3.49
N ILE A 61 14.25 2.64 3.44
CA ILE A 61 14.74 4.02 3.33
C ILE A 61 14.94 4.67 4.70
N CYS A 62 13.92 4.61 5.57
CA CYS A 62 13.98 5.26 6.90
C CYS A 62 14.15 4.28 8.06
N GLY A 63 14.17 2.98 7.81
CA GLY A 63 14.30 1.95 8.86
C GLY A 63 13.06 1.75 9.73
N HIS A 64 11.99 2.54 9.56
CA HIS A 64 10.79 2.43 10.38
C HIS A 64 10.11 1.06 10.20
N THR A 65 9.80 0.40 11.30
CA THR A 65 9.11 -0.89 11.32
C THR A 65 7.65 -0.70 11.72
N TRP A 66 6.73 -1.33 10.99
CA TRP A 66 5.30 -1.33 11.31
C TRP A 66 4.68 -2.71 11.09
N PHE A 67 3.54 -2.92 11.73
CA PHE A 67 2.73 -4.13 11.55
C PHE A 67 1.58 -3.80 10.59
N PRO A 68 1.52 -4.42 9.40
CA PRO A 68 0.47 -4.15 8.42
C PRO A 68 -0.89 -4.57 8.98
N ARG A 69 -1.93 -3.76 8.73
CA ARG A 69 -3.31 -4.08 9.11
C ARG A 69 -4.03 -4.97 8.10
N ALA A 70 -3.58 -4.96 6.85
CA ALA A 70 -4.11 -5.74 5.74
C ALA A 70 -2.95 -6.40 4.97
N ASP A 71 -3.24 -7.48 4.25
CA ASP A 71 -2.29 -8.15 3.39
C ASP A 71 -1.85 -7.22 2.24
N GLY A 72 -0.53 -7.01 2.12
CA GLY A 72 0.08 -6.16 1.10
C GLY A 72 1.04 -5.11 1.64
N VAL A 73 1.96 -4.65 0.77
CA VAL A 73 2.86 -3.54 1.07
C VAL A 73 2.08 -2.23 0.88
N PRO A 74 2.08 -1.30 1.84
CA PRO A 74 1.34 -0.06 1.70
C PRO A 74 1.86 0.75 0.50
N LEU A 75 1.01 1.61 -0.07
CA LEU A 75 1.40 2.45 -1.20
C LEU A 75 2.50 3.46 -0.83
N ARG A 76 2.60 3.80 0.46
CA ARG A 76 3.54 4.77 1.04
C ARG A 76 4.01 4.33 2.42
N CYS A 77 5.24 4.70 2.78
CA CYS A 77 5.73 4.54 4.15
C CYS A 77 4.93 5.42 5.13
N PRO A 78 4.45 4.88 6.26
CA PRO A 78 3.72 5.67 7.26
C PRO A 78 4.58 6.72 7.96
N SER A 79 5.90 6.53 8.00
CA SER A 79 6.86 7.47 8.60
C SER A 79 7.39 8.48 7.58
N CYS A 80 8.14 8.04 6.56
CA CYS A 80 8.81 8.94 5.61
C CYS A 80 8.00 9.23 4.34
N LYS A 81 6.79 8.66 4.19
CA LYS A 81 5.88 8.85 3.03
C LYS A 81 6.47 8.44 1.67
N THR A 82 7.64 7.80 1.64
CA THR A 82 8.26 7.30 0.41
C THR A 82 7.37 6.26 -0.26
N ARG A 83 7.38 6.25 -1.59
CA ARG A 83 6.78 5.19 -2.43
C ARG A 83 7.83 4.15 -2.86
N SER A 84 9.11 4.45 -2.61
CA SER A 84 10.23 3.59 -2.99
C SER A 84 10.59 2.67 -1.84
N TRP A 85 10.33 1.37 -2.01
CA TRP A 85 10.47 0.34 -0.98
C TRP A 85 11.78 -0.45 -1.07
N ARG A 86 12.35 -0.53 -2.27
CA ARG A 86 13.71 -0.97 -2.54
C ARG A 86 14.44 0.23 -3.12
N GLY A 87 15.73 0.39 -2.88
CA GLY A 87 16.55 1.44 -3.54
C GLY A 87 16.65 1.30 -5.07
N ASP A 88 15.67 0.67 -5.71
CA ASP A 88 15.55 0.53 -7.14
C ASP A 88 14.80 1.76 -7.67
N SER A 89 15.47 2.47 -8.58
CA SER A 89 15.04 3.66 -9.30
C SER A 89 13.86 3.41 -10.26
N GLY A 90 12.91 2.57 -9.87
CA GLY A 90 12.03 1.86 -10.78
C GLY A 90 10.56 2.16 -10.60
N ASN A 91 10.15 3.37 -10.22
CA ASN A 91 8.78 3.81 -10.54
C ASN A 91 8.73 4.19 -12.03
N GLY A 92 9.04 3.20 -12.87
CA GLY A 92 8.89 3.21 -14.31
C GLY A 92 7.41 3.31 -14.64
N ARG A 93 6.86 4.52 -14.52
CA ARG A 93 5.87 4.97 -15.49
C ARG A 93 6.66 5.11 -16.79
N VAL A 94 6.97 3.98 -17.44
CA VAL A 94 7.35 3.98 -18.83
C VAL A 94 6.13 4.60 -19.50
N LYS A 95 6.20 5.91 -19.78
CA LYS A 95 5.30 6.52 -20.74
C LYS A 95 5.53 5.69 -21.97
N MET A 96 4.60 4.77 -22.25
CA MET A 96 4.52 4.03 -23.49
C MET A 96 4.46 5.13 -24.55
N LYS A 97 5.62 5.55 -25.07
CA LYS A 97 5.67 6.39 -26.26
C LYS A 97 5.11 5.45 -27.31
N LYS A 98 3.81 5.55 -27.59
CA LYS A 98 3.24 4.94 -28.79
C LYS A 98 4.13 5.48 -29.91
N ALA A 99 4.95 4.60 -30.48
CA ALA A 99 5.78 4.91 -31.62
C ALA A 99 4.81 5.13 -32.80
N VAL A 100 4.19 6.30 -32.84
CA VAL A 100 3.53 6.81 -34.03
C VAL A 100 4.63 6.86 -35.08
N LYS A 101 4.41 6.27 -36.25
CA LYS A 101 5.38 6.30 -37.35
C LYS A 101 5.55 7.77 -37.77
N ILE A 102 6.64 8.38 -37.31
CA ILE A 102 6.89 9.83 -37.36
C ILE A 102 7.01 10.36 -38.80
N SER A 103 7.35 9.52 -39.78
CA SER A 103 7.72 10.00 -41.12
C SER A 103 6.59 10.65 -41.91
N GLY A 104 5.38 10.09 -41.93
CA GLY A 104 4.24 10.68 -42.65
C GLY A 104 3.43 11.67 -41.82
N VAL A 105 3.54 11.58 -40.50
CA VAL A 105 2.74 12.39 -39.56
C VAL A 105 3.33 13.79 -39.41
N SER A 106 4.65 13.95 -39.48
CA SER A 106 5.31 15.25 -39.37
C SER A 106 4.96 16.20 -40.53
N GLU A 107 4.89 15.68 -41.76
CA GLU A 107 4.55 16.46 -42.96
C GLU A 107 3.11 16.96 -42.90
N ASP A 108 2.16 16.09 -42.51
CA ASP A 108 0.74 16.46 -42.41
C ASP A 108 0.49 17.49 -41.29
N VAL A 109 1.17 17.34 -40.15
CA VAL A 109 1.13 18.32 -39.04
C VAL A 109 1.67 19.68 -39.47
N MET A 110 2.82 19.71 -40.16
CA MET A 110 3.41 20.97 -40.63
C MET A 110 2.55 21.64 -41.71
N ARG A 111 2.03 20.87 -42.67
CA ARG A 111 1.15 21.38 -43.73
C ARG A 111 -0.09 22.07 -43.16
N ARG A 112 -0.74 21.46 -42.16
CA ARG A 112 -1.91 22.06 -41.50
C ARG A 112 -1.53 23.29 -40.67
N TYR A 113 -0.40 23.24 -39.98
CA TYR A 113 0.08 24.37 -39.22
C TYR A 113 0.39 25.59 -40.10
N GLU A 114 1.04 25.37 -41.25
CA GLU A 114 1.32 26.42 -42.26
C GLU A 114 0.04 26.97 -42.91
N SER A 115 -1.00 26.14 -43.06
CA SER A 115 -2.32 26.57 -43.52
C SER A 115 -3.08 27.45 -42.50
N GLY A 116 -2.56 27.58 -41.28
CA GLY A 116 -3.11 28.43 -40.22
C GLY A 116 -3.97 27.71 -39.19
N ASP A 117 -4.03 26.37 -39.22
CA ASP A 117 -4.74 25.60 -38.20
C ASP A 117 -3.98 25.66 -36.86
N GLY A 118 -4.72 25.86 -35.77
CA GLY A 118 -4.20 25.83 -34.41
C GLY A 118 -3.73 24.43 -34.00
N CYS A 119 -2.73 24.36 -33.13
CA CYS A 119 -2.13 23.10 -32.68
C CYS A 119 -3.16 22.11 -32.10
N LEU A 120 -4.19 22.62 -31.42
CA LEU A 120 -5.26 21.79 -30.87
C LEU A 120 -6.09 21.11 -31.96
N ARG A 121 -6.47 21.84 -33.02
CA ARG A 121 -7.24 21.29 -34.14
C ARG A 121 -6.46 20.18 -34.83
N ILE A 122 -5.17 20.42 -35.08
CA ILE A 122 -4.28 19.44 -35.68
C ILE A 122 -4.23 18.17 -34.84
N SER A 123 -4.12 18.28 -33.51
CA SER A 123 -4.12 17.11 -32.61
C SER A 123 -5.40 16.27 -32.71
N ILE A 124 -6.56 16.93 -32.78
CA ILE A 124 -7.86 16.25 -32.89
C ILE A 124 -7.99 15.54 -34.24
N ASP A 125 -7.70 16.24 -35.33
CA ASP A 125 -7.97 15.73 -36.68
C ASP A 125 -6.93 14.70 -37.15
N THR A 126 -5.69 14.77 -36.65
CA THR A 126 -4.63 13.80 -36.98
C THR A 126 -4.61 12.62 -36.01
N GLY A 127 -5.32 12.71 -34.88
CA GLY A 127 -5.24 11.75 -33.77
C GLY A 127 -3.86 11.70 -33.11
N VAL A 128 -2.99 12.66 -33.41
CA VAL A 128 -1.65 12.77 -32.85
C VAL A 128 -1.75 13.46 -31.49
N PRO A 129 -1.09 12.93 -30.44
CA PRO A 129 -1.08 13.59 -29.15
C PRO A 129 -0.58 15.03 -29.25
N MET A 130 -1.24 15.96 -28.56
CA MET A 130 -0.87 17.38 -28.55
C MET A 130 0.61 17.60 -28.21
N SER A 131 1.18 16.78 -27.32
CA SER A 131 2.61 16.82 -27.00
C SER A 131 3.50 16.51 -28.21
N SER A 132 3.08 15.60 -29.07
CA SER A 132 3.81 15.23 -30.29
C SER A 132 3.68 16.31 -31.35
N VAL A 133 2.48 16.89 -31.53
CA VAL A 133 2.24 18.04 -32.42
C VAL A 133 3.12 19.22 -31.99
N TYR A 134 3.15 19.54 -30.69
CA TYR A 134 3.98 20.59 -30.13
C TYR A 134 5.47 20.36 -30.40
N GLU A 135 6.00 19.16 -30.14
CA GLU A 135 7.43 18.88 -30.37
C GLU A 135 7.81 18.92 -31.86
N ILE A 136 6.92 18.47 -32.77
CA ILE A 136 7.13 18.57 -34.22
C ILE A 136 7.24 20.04 -34.65
N ILE A 137 6.27 20.87 -34.27
CA ILE A 137 6.22 22.29 -34.65
C ILE A 137 7.38 23.06 -33.99
N LYS A 138 7.63 22.81 -32.70
CA LYS A 138 8.74 23.42 -31.95
C LYS A 138 10.10 23.10 -32.57
N SER A 139 10.29 21.87 -33.07
CA SER A 139 11.54 21.46 -33.72
C SER A 139 11.78 22.16 -35.06
N LYS A 140 10.74 22.68 -35.72
CA LYS A 140 10.83 23.26 -37.08
C LYS A 140 10.71 24.78 -37.10
N VAL A 141 9.81 25.36 -36.32
CA VAL A 141 9.47 26.81 -36.34
C VAL A 141 10.02 27.55 -35.11
N GLY A 142 10.41 26.82 -34.07
CA GLY A 142 10.88 27.39 -32.80
C GLY A 142 9.74 27.89 -31.90
N LYS A 143 9.99 27.91 -30.58
CA LYS A 143 8.97 28.17 -29.54
C LYS A 143 8.26 29.53 -29.69
N ALA A 144 8.91 30.53 -30.26
CA ALA A 144 8.42 31.91 -30.34
C ALA A 144 7.32 32.14 -31.39
N GLN A 145 7.06 31.15 -32.27
CA GLN A 145 6.14 31.30 -33.39
C GLN A 145 4.97 30.30 -33.32
N ILE A 146 4.78 29.64 -32.16
CA ILE A 146 3.75 28.59 -31.98
C ILE A 146 2.39 29.24 -31.69
N ARG A 147 1.41 28.97 -32.57
CA ARG A 147 0.00 29.35 -32.45
C ARG A 147 -0.75 28.21 -31.74
N MET A 148 -1.30 28.51 -30.57
CA MET A 148 -2.11 27.56 -29.79
C MET A 148 -3.53 27.47 -30.33
#